data_AF-A0A1V6PFQ7-F1
#
_entry.id   AF-A0A1V6PFQ7-F1
#
_cell.length_a   1.000
_cell.length_b   1.000
_cell.length_c   1.000
_cell.angle_alpha   90.00
_cell.angle_beta   90.00
_cell.angle_gamma   90.00
#
_symmetry.space_group_name_H-M   'P 1'
#
loop_
_entity.id
_entity.type
_entity.pdbx_description
1 polymer ?
#
loop_
_entity_poly.entity_id
_entity_poly.type
_entity_poly.pdbx_seq_one_letter_code
_entity_poly.pdbx_strand_id
1 'polypeptide(L)'
;FPIPKAGLQNSASTTLIAQQVWHLGTREARQAIKRQPKLNARTASLVSTCQALRKYQYRSWAKRRALAKNSILNEYAHWMTSNLKDRSLVMLSLLAWHFDSRPVPLPRGLIEFFAKPDDQFDSVCASVYLSYTNMYESPSLADFKEKLSHLLGFLEWHVIKGAAV
;
A
#
# COMPACT_ATOMS: atom_id res chain seq x y z
N PHE A 1 4.54 -11.50 -21.82
CA PHE A 1 3.90 -10.19 -22.04
C PHE A 1 4.62 -9.14 -21.21
N PRO A 2 5.33 -8.15 -21.76
CA PRO A 2 5.86 -7.08 -20.94
C PRO A 2 4.71 -6.10 -20.66
N ILE A 3 4.24 -6.06 -19.42
CA ILE A 3 3.34 -4.99 -18.98
C ILE A 3 4.16 -3.69 -18.98
N PRO A 4 3.67 -2.61 -19.61
CA PRO A 4 4.40 -1.34 -19.64
C PRO A 4 4.77 -0.90 -18.22
N LYS A 5 6.00 -0.40 -18.03
CA LYS A 5 6.50 0.05 -16.72
C LYS A 5 5.57 1.07 -16.05
N ALA A 6 4.95 1.96 -16.82
CA ALA A 6 3.94 2.89 -16.31
C ALA A 6 2.70 2.18 -15.73
N GLY A 7 2.26 1.09 -16.35
CA GLY A 7 1.18 0.25 -15.84
C GLY A 7 1.54 -0.40 -14.51
N LEU A 8 2.77 -0.90 -14.38
CA LEU A 8 3.30 -1.44 -13.12
C LEU A 8 3.37 -0.35 -12.04
N GLN A 9 3.88 0.83 -12.35
CA GLN A 9 3.97 1.93 -11.38
C GLN A 9 2.59 2.35 -10.86
N ASN A 10 1.57 2.41 -11.72
CA ASN A 10 0.20 2.74 -11.31
C ASN A 10 -0.37 1.71 -10.33
N SER A 11 -0.17 0.43 -10.61
CA SER A 11 -0.68 -0.66 -9.76
C SER A 11 0.13 -0.79 -8.46
N ALA A 12 1.45 -0.71 -8.52
CA ALA A 12 2.30 -0.64 -7.34
C ALA A 12 1.95 0.56 -6.44
N SER A 13 1.64 1.72 -7.01
CA SER A 13 1.18 2.90 -6.28
C SER A 13 -0.09 2.62 -5.48
N THR A 14 -1.02 1.82 -6.03
CA THR A 14 -2.25 1.43 -5.33
C THR A 14 -1.95 0.64 -4.05
N THR A 15 -1.00 -0.31 -4.13
CA THR A 15 -0.52 -1.07 -2.96
C THR A 15 0.15 -0.18 -1.92
N LEU A 16 1.04 0.70 -2.36
CA LEU A 16 1.74 1.66 -1.49
C LEU A 16 0.75 2.57 -0.75
N ILE A 17 -0.24 3.11 -1.46
CA ILE A 17 -1.29 3.95 -0.90
C ILE A 17 -2.13 3.16 0.10
N ALA A 18 -2.53 1.93 -0.21
CA ALA A 18 -3.31 1.09 0.69
C ALA A 18 -2.56 0.78 1.99
N GLN A 19 -1.26 0.48 1.90
CA GLN A 19 -0.43 0.25 3.08
C GLN A 19 -0.32 1.51 3.94
N GLN A 20 -0.07 2.68 3.34
CA GLN A 20 -0.04 3.95 4.09
C GLN A 20 -1.39 4.27 4.74
N VAL A 21 -2.50 4.07 4.03
CA VAL A 21 -3.84 4.30 4.58
C VAL A 21 -4.10 3.41 5.80
N TRP A 22 -3.67 2.15 5.74
CA TRP A 22 -3.77 1.25 6.89
C TRP A 22 -2.91 1.75 8.07
N HIS A 23 -1.62 2.04 7.85
CA HIS A 23 -0.71 2.52 8.90
C HIS A 23 -1.19 3.81 9.55
N LEU A 24 -1.57 4.82 8.75
CA LEU A 24 -2.04 6.12 9.27
C LEU A 24 -3.39 6.01 9.99
N GLY A 25 -4.15 4.94 9.72
CA GLY A 25 -5.41 4.64 10.39
C GLY A 25 -5.24 4.02 11.78
N THR A 26 -4.03 3.59 12.18
CA THR A 26 -3.81 2.92 13.47
C THR A 26 -3.82 3.89 14.65
N ARG A 27 -3.96 3.33 15.86
CA ARG A 27 -3.95 4.12 17.10
C ARG A 27 -2.55 4.65 17.40
N GLU A 28 -1.54 3.90 17.03
CA GLU A 28 -0.12 4.20 17.20
C GLU A 28 0.24 5.43 16.36
N ALA A 29 -0.18 5.46 15.09
CA ALA A 29 -0.02 6.64 14.23
C ALA A 29 -0.73 7.87 14.82
N ARG A 30 -1.95 7.70 15.37
CA ARG A 30 -2.68 8.78 16.06
C ARG A 30 -1.88 9.35 17.23
N GLN A 31 -1.30 8.49 18.06
CA GLN A 31 -0.55 8.90 19.25
C GLN A 31 0.76 9.59 18.87
N ALA A 32 1.49 9.02 17.91
CA ALA A 32 2.72 9.61 17.38
C ALA A 32 2.46 11.03 16.84
N ILE A 33 1.36 11.22 16.11
CA ILE A 33 0.99 12.52 15.53
C ILE A 33 0.51 13.52 16.58
N LYS A 34 -0.28 13.11 17.58
CA LYS A 34 -0.67 13.99 18.69
C LYS A 34 0.53 14.56 19.46
N ARG A 35 1.65 13.83 19.46
CA ARG A 35 2.90 14.26 20.10
C ARG A 35 3.73 15.20 19.21
N GLN A 36 3.33 15.44 17.97
CA GLN A 36 4.02 16.37 17.07
C GLN A 36 3.42 17.78 17.20
N PRO A 37 4.16 18.76 17.78
CA PRO A 37 3.63 20.11 18.01
C PRO A 37 3.44 20.94 16.74
N LYS A 38 3.97 20.50 15.59
CA LYS A 38 3.93 21.22 14.30
C LYS A 38 3.46 20.35 13.13
N LEU A 39 2.49 19.47 13.35
CA LEU A 39 1.93 18.72 12.23
C LEU A 39 1.14 19.67 11.31
N ASN A 40 1.49 19.72 10.02
CA ASN A 40 0.76 20.55 9.07
C ASN A 40 -0.71 20.07 8.92
N ALA A 41 -1.61 21.00 8.59
CA ALA A 41 -3.05 20.74 8.52
C ALA A 41 -3.44 19.68 7.47
N ARG A 42 -2.67 19.55 6.39
CA ARG A 42 -2.94 18.55 5.33
C ARG A 42 -2.67 17.14 5.83
N THR A 43 -1.54 16.91 6.51
CA THR A 43 -1.21 15.63 7.13
C THR A 43 -2.19 15.29 8.25
N ALA A 44 -2.63 16.28 9.04
CA ALA A 44 -3.66 16.07 10.07
C ALA A 44 -4.97 15.55 9.47
N SER A 45 -5.41 16.19 8.37
CA SER A 45 -6.63 15.83 7.65
C SER A 45 -6.53 14.44 7.01
N LEU A 46 -5.39 14.11 6.41
CA LEU A 46 -5.11 12.77 5.86
C LEU A 46 -5.28 11.69 6.94
N VAL A 47 -4.64 11.89 8.09
CA VAL A 47 -4.66 10.92 9.21
C VAL A 47 -6.05 10.77 9.79
N SER A 48 -6.76 11.89 9.99
CA SER A 48 -8.16 11.87 10.41
C SER A 48 -9.04 11.08 9.44
N THR A 49 -8.81 11.24 8.14
CA THR A 49 -9.54 10.51 7.09
C THR A 49 -9.25 9.01 7.12
N CYS A 50 -7.99 8.61 7.28
CA CYS A 50 -7.59 7.21 7.41
C CYS A 50 -8.21 6.56 8.66
N GLN A 51 -8.20 7.25 9.79
CA GLN A 51 -8.81 6.78 11.04
C GLN A 51 -10.32 6.62 10.91
N ALA A 52 -10.99 7.61 10.31
CA ALA A 52 -12.42 7.53 10.07
C ALA A 52 -12.73 6.35 9.13
N LEU A 53 -11.94 6.14 8.07
CA LEU A 53 -12.13 5.00 7.18
C LEU A 53 -11.98 3.65 7.92
N ARG A 54 -10.96 3.52 8.79
CA ARG A 54 -10.77 2.33 9.64
C ARG A 54 -11.93 2.10 10.59
N LYS A 55 -12.45 3.15 11.26
CA LYS A 55 -13.63 3.07 12.14
C LYS A 55 -14.84 2.46 11.44
N TYR A 56 -15.01 2.73 10.15
CA TYR A 56 -16.10 2.20 9.32
C TYR A 56 -15.68 0.96 8.51
N GLN A 57 -14.70 0.19 8.99
CA GLN A 57 -14.25 -1.08 8.38
C GLN A 57 -13.94 -0.94 6.89
N TYR A 58 -13.38 0.19 6.48
CA TYR A 58 -12.99 0.47 5.10
C TYR A 58 -14.13 0.46 4.07
N ARG A 59 -15.41 0.46 4.49
CA ARG A 59 -16.56 0.35 3.59
C ARG A 59 -16.85 1.64 2.81
N SER A 60 -16.50 2.80 3.36
CA SER A 60 -16.86 4.10 2.79
C SER A 60 -16.21 4.35 1.43
N TRP A 61 -17.02 4.27 0.36
CA TRP A 61 -16.58 4.53 -1.01
C TRP A 61 -16.01 5.94 -1.18
N ALA A 62 -16.70 6.96 -0.64
CA ALA A 62 -16.27 8.35 -0.73
C ALA A 62 -14.89 8.58 -0.10
N LYS A 63 -14.65 8.01 1.09
CA LYS A 63 -13.33 8.12 1.75
C LYS A 63 -12.24 7.35 1.00
N ARG A 64 -12.53 6.14 0.49
CA ARG A 64 -11.56 5.38 -0.34
C ARG A 64 -11.21 6.09 -1.63
N ARG A 65 -12.18 6.75 -2.28
CA ARG A 65 -11.94 7.59 -3.47
C ARG A 65 -11.13 8.83 -3.14
N ALA A 66 -11.43 9.50 -2.02
CA ALA A 66 -10.68 10.69 -1.59
C ALA A 66 -9.23 10.36 -1.27
N LEU A 67 -8.97 9.25 -0.57
CA LEU A 67 -7.62 8.79 -0.24
C LEU A 67 -6.83 8.36 -1.49
N ALA A 68 -7.45 7.65 -2.42
CA ALA A 68 -6.81 7.29 -3.69
C ALA A 68 -6.42 8.50 -4.57
N LYS A 69 -6.97 9.68 -4.28
CA LYS A 69 -6.67 10.94 -4.99
C LYS A 69 -5.90 11.94 -4.12
N ASN A 70 -5.49 11.56 -2.91
CA ASN A 70 -4.83 12.47 -1.99
C ASN A 70 -3.41 12.77 -2.46
N SER A 71 -3.05 14.06 -2.56
CA SER A 71 -1.76 14.47 -3.12
C SER A 71 -0.56 13.97 -2.32
N ILE A 72 -0.64 13.97 -0.99
CA ILE A 72 0.45 13.49 -0.12
C ILE A 72 0.70 11.99 -0.35
N LEU A 73 -0.39 11.20 -0.43
CA LEU A 73 -0.30 9.77 -0.70
C LEU A 73 0.25 9.50 -2.12
N ASN A 74 -0.16 10.30 -3.10
CA ASN A 74 0.32 10.18 -4.48
C ASN A 74 1.79 10.60 -4.64
N GLU A 75 2.22 11.67 -3.98
CA GLU A 75 3.62 12.10 -3.94
C GLU A 75 4.51 11.03 -3.30
N TYR A 76 4.07 10.47 -2.16
CA TYR A 76 4.75 9.32 -1.53
C TYR A 76 4.85 8.13 -2.48
N ALA A 77 3.74 7.73 -3.10
CA ALA A 77 3.72 6.59 -4.00
C ALA A 77 4.60 6.81 -5.24
N HIS A 78 4.59 8.01 -5.80
CA HIS A 78 5.45 8.39 -6.91
C HIS A 78 6.94 8.33 -6.55
N TRP A 79 7.31 8.88 -5.38
CA TRP A 79 8.68 8.81 -4.89
C TRP A 79 9.11 7.35 -4.68
N MET A 80 8.30 6.54 -4.00
CA MET A 80 8.61 5.12 -3.77
C MET A 80 8.74 4.33 -5.07
N THR A 81 7.77 4.44 -5.98
CA THR A 81 7.78 3.68 -7.24
C THR A 81 8.91 4.10 -8.19
N SER A 82 9.50 5.28 -8.00
CA SER A 82 10.68 5.73 -8.76
C SER A 82 11.99 5.15 -8.20
N ASN A 83 12.02 4.79 -6.92
CA ASN A 83 13.22 4.28 -6.23
C ASN A 83 13.24 2.75 -6.06
N LEU A 84 12.10 2.08 -6.26
CA LEU A 84 12.01 0.62 -6.18
C LEU A 84 12.58 -0.06 -7.43
N LYS A 85 13.20 -1.24 -7.24
CA LYS A 85 13.64 -2.11 -8.33
C LYS A 85 12.43 -2.65 -9.10
N ASP A 86 12.61 -2.93 -10.40
CA ASP A 86 11.52 -3.41 -11.26
C ASP A 86 10.82 -4.67 -10.73
N ARG A 87 11.57 -5.63 -10.16
CA ARG A 87 10.98 -6.83 -9.54
C ARG A 87 10.08 -6.50 -8.34
N SER A 88 10.46 -5.52 -7.52
CA SER A 88 9.64 -5.04 -6.42
C SER A 88 8.38 -4.35 -6.92
N LEU A 89 8.48 -3.55 -7.99
CA LEU A 89 7.31 -2.94 -8.64
C LEU A 89 6.33 -4.01 -9.14
N VAL A 90 6.83 -5.08 -9.75
CA VAL A 90 5.99 -6.20 -10.21
C VAL A 90 5.27 -6.86 -9.03
N MET A 91 6.00 -7.20 -7.96
CA MET A 91 5.40 -7.82 -6.77
C MET A 91 4.25 -6.95 -6.19
N LEU A 92 4.48 -5.65 -6.05
CA LEU A 92 3.45 -4.72 -5.56
C LEU A 92 2.29 -4.55 -6.54
N SER A 93 2.55 -4.59 -7.85
CA SER A 93 1.53 -4.48 -8.89
C SER A 93 0.61 -5.70 -8.89
N LEU A 94 1.19 -6.89 -8.82
CA LEU A 94 0.45 -8.14 -8.76
C LEU A 94 -0.40 -8.23 -7.50
N LEU A 95 0.11 -7.73 -6.36
CA LEU A 95 -0.67 -7.63 -5.13
C LEU A 95 -1.89 -6.71 -5.30
N ALA A 96 -1.76 -5.57 -5.98
CA ALA A 96 -2.90 -4.70 -6.27
C ALA A 96 -3.94 -5.43 -7.15
N TRP A 97 -3.48 -6.02 -8.26
CA TRP A 97 -4.36 -6.74 -9.21
C TRP A 97 -5.07 -7.93 -8.61
N HIS A 98 -4.47 -8.61 -7.61
CA HIS A 98 -5.12 -9.69 -6.88
C HIS A 98 -6.44 -9.23 -6.24
N PHE A 99 -6.52 -7.99 -5.74
CA PHE A 99 -7.70 -7.48 -5.05
C PHE A 99 -8.66 -6.68 -5.94
N ASP A 100 -8.14 -5.78 -6.79
CA ASP A 100 -8.88 -5.11 -7.87
C ASP A 100 -7.85 -4.39 -8.75
N SER A 101 -7.99 -4.48 -10.08
CA SER A 101 -7.12 -3.77 -11.01
C SER A 101 -7.37 -2.26 -11.06
N ARG A 102 -8.50 -1.80 -10.52
CA ARG A 102 -8.88 -0.39 -10.52
C ARG A 102 -8.30 0.35 -9.30
N PRO A 103 -7.56 1.45 -9.50
CA PRO A 103 -6.95 2.22 -8.41
C PRO A 103 -7.97 3.07 -7.63
N VAL A 104 -9.15 3.36 -8.22
CA VAL A 104 -10.16 4.26 -7.64
C VAL A 104 -11.55 3.62 -7.68
N PRO A 105 -12.25 3.54 -6.53
CA PRO A 105 -11.76 3.81 -5.18
C PRO A 105 -10.65 2.82 -4.78
N LEU A 106 -9.84 3.17 -3.77
CA LEU A 106 -8.83 2.26 -3.23
C LEU A 106 -9.44 0.88 -2.93
N PRO A 107 -8.84 -0.25 -3.36
CA PRO A 107 -9.45 -1.57 -3.19
C PRO A 107 -9.62 -1.93 -1.71
N ARG A 108 -10.85 -2.29 -1.32
CA ARG A 108 -11.15 -2.59 0.09
C ARG A 108 -10.38 -3.80 0.58
N GLY A 109 -10.39 -4.89 -0.19
CA GLY A 109 -9.69 -6.13 0.15
C GLY A 109 -8.19 -5.93 0.37
N LEU A 110 -7.56 -5.06 -0.43
CA LEU A 110 -6.14 -4.72 -0.27
C LEU A 110 -5.85 -3.98 1.05
N ILE A 111 -6.73 -3.07 1.48
CA ILE A 111 -6.59 -2.41 2.78
C ILE A 111 -6.84 -3.40 3.93
N GLU A 112 -7.80 -4.31 3.75
CA GLU A 112 -8.12 -5.37 4.72
C GLU A 112 -7.00 -6.40 4.86
N PHE A 113 -6.31 -6.73 3.76
CA PHE A 113 -5.10 -7.54 3.75
C PHE A 113 -4.02 -6.94 4.66
N PHE A 114 -3.73 -5.65 4.53
CA PHE A 114 -2.79 -4.98 5.45
C PHE A 114 -3.32 -4.92 6.89
N ALA A 115 -4.63 -4.97 7.10
CA ALA A 115 -5.21 -4.98 8.44
C ALA A 115 -5.00 -6.30 9.19
N LYS A 116 -4.90 -7.41 8.46
CA LYS A 116 -4.71 -8.76 9.01
C LYS A 116 -3.86 -9.60 8.04
N PRO A 117 -2.56 -9.30 7.90
CA PRO A 117 -1.72 -10.01 6.95
C PRO A 117 -1.66 -11.50 7.28
N ASP A 118 -1.52 -11.88 8.56
CA ASP A 118 -1.35 -13.29 8.96
C ASP A 118 -2.50 -14.21 8.54
N ASP A 119 -3.74 -13.71 8.48
CA ASP A 119 -4.91 -14.50 8.09
C ASP A 119 -4.92 -14.86 6.58
N GLN A 120 -4.22 -14.07 5.75
CA GLN A 120 -4.36 -14.11 4.29
C GLN A 120 -3.03 -14.17 3.54
N PHE A 121 -1.90 -13.95 4.22
CA PHE A 121 -0.60 -13.75 3.57
C PHE A 121 -0.21 -14.96 2.73
N ASP A 122 -0.34 -16.17 3.26
CA ASP A 122 0.07 -17.38 2.55
C ASP A 122 -0.76 -17.63 1.29
N SER A 123 -2.07 -17.46 1.35
CA SER A 123 -2.97 -17.69 0.22
C SER A 123 -2.82 -16.62 -0.85
N VAL A 124 -2.73 -15.35 -0.45
CA VAL A 124 -2.48 -14.21 -1.35
C VAL A 124 -1.12 -14.35 -2.01
N CYS A 125 -0.06 -14.68 -1.24
CA CYS A 125 1.28 -14.89 -1.79
C CYS A 125 1.32 -16.01 -2.82
N ALA A 126 0.65 -17.14 -2.56
CA ALA A 126 0.58 -18.25 -3.51
C ALA A 126 -0.10 -17.82 -4.83
N SER A 127 -1.22 -17.09 -4.75
CA SER A 127 -1.93 -16.57 -5.93
C SER A 127 -1.08 -15.57 -6.72
N VAL A 128 -0.44 -14.62 -6.03
CA VAL A 128 0.45 -13.63 -6.64
C VAL A 128 1.67 -14.31 -7.28
N TYR A 129 2.24 -15.32 -6.62
CA TYR A 129 3.39 -16.09 -7.10
C TYR A 129 3.11 -16.77 -8.44
N LEU A 130 1.94 -17.41 -8.61
CA LEU A 130 1.53 -18.01 -9.88
C LEU A 130 1.51 -17.00 -11.04
N SER A 131 1.09 -15.77 -10.75
CA SER A 131 1.10 -14.69 -11.75
C SER A 131 2.52 -14.19 -12.02
N TYR A 132 3.38 -14.18 -11.00
CA TYR A 132 4.77 -13.76 -11.11
C TYR A 132 5.61 -14.74 -11.94
N THR A 133 5.44 -16.05 -11.75
CA THR A 133 6.17 -17.10 -12.50
C THR A 133 5.84 -17.13 -13.99
N ASN A 134 4.67 -16.61 -14.38
CA ASN A 134 4.31 -16.45 -15.78
C ASN A 134 5.10 -15.32 -16.47
N MET A 135 5.72 -14.42 -15.70
CA MET A 135 6.46 -13.26 -16.21
C MET A 135 7.97 -13.40 -16.06
N TYR A 136 8.42 -14.12 -15.04
CA TYR A 136 9.83 -14.31 -14.72
C TYR A 136 10.10 -15.77 -14.37
N GLU A 137 11.27 -16.28 -14.76
CA GLU A 137 11.84 -17.43 -14.08
C GLU A 137 12.03 -17.05 -12.61
N SER A 138 11.16 -17.61 -11.77
CA SER A 138 11.07 -17.22 -10.38
C SER A 138 11.76 -18.28 -9.51
N PRO A 139 12.42 -17.86 -8.42
CA PRO A 139 12.81 -18.78 -7.36
C PRO A 139 11.57 -19.41 -6.71
N SER A 140 11.77 -20.36 -5.79
CA SER A 140 10.70 -21.11 -5.14
C SER A 140 9.63 -20.21 -4.50
N LEU A 141 8.43 -20.76 -4.24
CA LEU A 141 7.38 -20.05 -3.52
C LEU A 141 7.87 -19.52 -2.15
N ALA A 142 8.76 -20.26 -1.46
CA ALA A 142 9.35 -19.84 -0.20
C ALA A 142 10.19 -18.56 -0.37
N ASP A 143 11.07 -18.53 -1.37
CA ASP A 143 11.90 -17.36 -1.66
C ASP A 143 11.05 -16.15 -2.09
N PHE A 144 9.97 -16.39 -2.83
CA PHE A 144 9.04 -15.33 -3.20
C PHE A 144 8.34 -14.73 -1.97
N LYS A 145 7.83 -15.59 -1.07
CA LYS A 145 7.20 -15.16 0.19
C LYS A 145 8.14 -14.33 1.04
N GLU A 146 9.38 -14.78 1.21
CA GLU A 146 10.40 -14.06 1.98
C GLU A 146 10.66 -12.68 1.37
N LYS A 147 10.86 -12.61 0.05
CA LYS A 147 11.10 -11.35 -0.67
C LYS A 147 9.92 -10.39 -0.57
N LEU A 148 8.69 -10.89 -0.71
CA LEU A 148 7.50 -10.05 -0.58
C LEU A 148 7.33 -9.57 0.87
N SER A 149 7.54 -10.43 1.86
CA SER A 149 7.49 -10.07 3.28
C SER A 149 8.52 -8.98 3.62
N HIS A 150 9.79 -9.18 3.23
CA HIS A 150 10.85 -8.17 3.41
C HIS A 150 10.54 -6.86 2.69
N LEU A 151 9.96 -6.92 1.49
CA LEU A 151 9.54 -5.73 0.77
C LEU A 151 8.45 -4.98 1.53
N LEU A 152 7.36 -5.66 1.94
CA LEU A 152 6.27 -5.02 2.69
C LEU A 152 6.78 -4.44 4.02
N GLY A 153 7.62 -5.19 4.75
CA GLY A 153 8.27 -4.73 5.98
C GLY A 153 9.15 -3.50 5.76
N PHE A 154 9.96 -3.48 4.69
CA PHE A 154 10.74 -2.31 4.30
C PHE A 154 9.87 -1.06 4.09
N LEU A 155 8.72 -1.20 3.42
CA LEU A 155 7.80 -0.09 3.16
C LEU A 155 7.22 0.52 4.44
N GLU A 156 7.09 -0.26 5.52
CA GLU A 156 6.61 0.24 6.83
C GLU A 156 7.58 1.25 7.45
N TRP A 157 8.88 1.12 7.20
CA TRP A 157 9.89 2.07 7.68
C TRP A 157 9.77 3.45 7.02
N HIS A 158 9.18 3.49 5.82
CA HIS A 158 8.94 4.69 5.03
C HIS A 158 7.54 5.28 5.20
N VAL A 159 6.80 4.89 6.24
CA VAL A 159 5.50 5.52 6.56
C VAL A 159 5.63 7.03 6.70
N ILE A 160 4.66 7.76 6.16
CA ILE A 160 4.60 9.22 6.23
C ILE A 160 4.59 9.66 7.69
N LYS A 161 5.76 10.04 8.18
CA LYS A 161 5.96 10.73 9.46
C LYS A 161 5.93 12.20 9.08
N GLY A 162 4.87 12.91 9.45
CA GLY A 162 4.69 14.31 9.05
C GLY A 162 6.00 15.08 9.14
N ALA A 163 6.41 15.71 8.04
CA ALA A 163 7.60 16.55 8.04
C ALA A 163 7.40 17.66 9.08
N ALA A 164 8.37 17.81 9.98
CA ALA A 164 8.62 19.13 10.54
C ALA A 164 9.07 19.99 9.35
N VAL A 165 8.33 21.07 9.11
CA VAL A 165 8.60 22.07 8.07
C VAL A 165 10.08 22.43 8.02
#